data_AF-A0A1W7R4Q5-F1
#
_entry.id   AF-A0A1W7R4Q5-F1
#
_cell.length_a   1.000
_cell.length_b   1.000
_cell.length_c   1.000
_cell.angle_alpha   90.00
_cell.angle_beta   90.00
_cell.angle_gamma   90.00
#
_symmetry.space_group_name_H-M   'P 1'
#
loop_
_entity.id
_entity.type
_entity.pdbx_description
1 polymer ?
#
loop_
_entity_poly.entity_id
_entity_poly.type
_entity_poly.pdbx_seq_one_letter_code
_entity_poly.pdbx_strand_id
1 'polypeptide(L)'
;FNVTAKSIPTGATSHKDFEQLKLELAQLDVLFSQRRETKNNASGRSMVDGFVFPLTTEADVERLEAAVDSSATIKRQYIQLLKAKKPKHIDLVDCFPMIFGSSSMEAYTWSGCRISKFPKKAMKN
;
A
#
# COMPACT_ATOMS: atom_id res chain seq x y z
N PHE A 1 -8.55 68.44 -13.41
CA PHE A 1 -7.97 67.09 -13.52
C PHE A 1 -8.14 66.39 -12.18
N ASN A 2 -8.98 65.35 -12.08
CA ASN A 2 -8.98 64.47 -10.93
C ASN A 2 -9.05 63.03 -11.44
N VAL A 3 -7.95 62.29 -11.25
CA VAL A 3 -7.80 60.90 -11.69
C VAL A 3 -8.17 60.02 -10.52
N THR A 4 -9.36 59.42 -10.57
CA THR A 4 -9.79 58.40 -9.61
C THR A 4 -9.01 57.12 -9.89
N ALA A 5 -7.98 56.85 -9.09
CA ALA A 5 -7.28 55.58 -9.10
C ALA A 5 -8.20 54.49 -8.52
N LYS A 6 -8.66 53.55 -9.36
CA LYS A 6 -9.23 52.28 -8.91
C LYS A 6 -8.11 51.45 -8.27
N SER A 7 -8.24 51.16 -6.99
CA SER A 7 -7.42 50.18 -6.29
C SER A 7 -7.68 48.78 -6.85
N ILE A 8 -6.58 48.11 -7.22
CA ILE A 8 -6.53 46.69 -7.56
C ILE A 8 -6.59 45.91 -6.23
N PRO A 9 -7.46 44.90 -6.05
CA PRO A 9 -7.39 44.03 -4.90
C PRO A 9 -6.24 43.03 -5.11
N THR A 10 -5.08 43.32 -4.54
CA THR A 10 -3.94 42.40 -4.52
C THR A 10 -4.26 41.26 -3.57
N GLY A 11 -4.26 40.03 -4.10
CA GLY A 11 -4.54 38.81 -3.36
C GLY A 11 -3.60 38.62 -2.17
N ALA A 12 -4.17 38.68 -0.98
CA ALA A 12 -3.55 38.25 0.26
C ALA A 12 -4.41 37.12 0.87
N THR A 13 -4.57 36.01 0.15
CA THR A 13 -5.12 34.77 0.71
C THR A 13 -4.06 34.11 1.58
N SER A 14 -4.03 34.61 2.82
CA SER A 14 -3.87 33.87 4.07
C SER A 14 -2.76 32.82 4.13
N HIS A 15 -1.59 33.28 4.55
CA HIS A 15 -0.49 32.43 5.04
C HIS A 15 -0.94 31.48 6.18
N LYS A 16 -2.06 31.77 6.86
CA LYS A 16 -2.66 30.90 7.89
C LYS A 16 -3.39 29.70 7.28
N ASP A 17 -4.03 29.87 6.14
CA ASP A 17 -4.78 28.80 5.47
C ASP A 17 -3.81 27.75 4.92
N PHE A 18 -2.65 28.18 4.44
CA PHE A 18 -1.60 27.28 3.95
C PHE A 18 -0.98 26.44 5.07
N GLU A 19 -0.68 27.04 6.22
CA GLU A 19 -0.17 26.29 7.38
C GLU A 19 -1.23 25.37 7.98
N GLN A 20 -2.50 25.77 7.93
CA GLN A 20 -3.62 24.91 8.36
C GLN A 20 -3.79 23.69 7.45
N LEU A 21 -3.68 23.86 6.13
CA LEU A 21 -3.71 22.75 5.17
C LEU A 21 -2.52 21.81 5.35
N LYS A 22 -1.32 22.32 5.65
CA LYS A 22 -0.16 21.48 5.97
C LYS A 22 -0.39 20.62 7.20
N LEU A 23 -0.97 21.22 8.25
CA LEU A 23 -1.27 20.52 9.48
C LEU A 23 -2.34 19.44 9.25
N GLU A 24 -3.36 19.73 8.46
CA GLU A 24 -4.41 18.77 8.11
C GLU A 24 -3.86 17.58 7.32
N LEU A 25 -2.97 17.82 6.35
CA LEU A 25 -2.28 16.75 5.61
C LEU A 25 -1.42 15.87 6.52
N ALA A 26 -0.66 16.49 7.44
CA ALA A 26 0.15 15.74 8.40
C ALA A 26 -0.71 14.89 9.35
N GLN A 27 -1.84 15.43 9.81
CA GLN A 27 -2.79 14.69 10.65
C GLN A 27 -3.43 13.52 9.89
N LEU A 28 -3.78 13.72 8.62
CA LEU A 28 -4.30 12.65 7.77
C LEU A 28 -3.26 11.55 7.57
N ASP A 29 -1.99 11.87 7.32
CA ASP A 29 -0.94 10.86 7.14
C ASP A 29 -0.72 10.02 8.40
N VAL A 30 -0.77 10.64 9.58
CA VAL A 30 -0.74 9.95 10.88
C VAL A 30 -1.97 9.06 11.06
N LEU A 31 -3.18 9.54 10.73
CA LEU A 31 -4.40 8.74 10.82
C LEU A 31 -4.41 7.57 9.82
N PHE A 32 -3.90 7.78 8.60
CA PHE A 32 -3.76 6.74 7.60
C PHE A 32 -2.73 5.70 8.04
N SER A 33 -1.61 6.12 8.63
CA SER A 33 -0.59 5.23 9.17
C SER A 33 -1.13 4.42 10.35
N GLN A 34 -1.81 5.06 11.30
CA GLN A 34 -2.47 4.36 12.43
C GLN A 34 -3.57 3.41 11.96
N ARG A 35 -4.33 3.74 10.91
CA ARG A 35 -5.34 2.82 10.33
C ARG A 35 -4.67 1.58 9.70
N ARG A 36 -3.48 1.72 9.10
CA ARG A 36 -2.69 0.57 8.61
C ARG A 36 -2.23 -0.31 9.77
N GLU A 37 -1.85 0.28 10.90
CA GLU A 37 -1.35 -0.45 12.08
C GLU A 37 -2.47 -1.13 12.89
N THR A 38 -3.59 -0.44 13.12
CA THR A 38 -4.71 -0.93 13.94
C THR A 38 -5.47 -2.10 13.31
N LYS A 39 -5.42 -2.28 11.98
CA LYS A 39 -5.98 -3.47 11.31
C LYS A 39 -5.08 -4.71 11.39
N ASN A 40 -3.81 -4.55 11.75
CA ASN A 40 -2.85 -5.65 11.89
C ASN A 40 -2.84 -6.27 13.30
N ASN A 41 -3.52 -5.66 14.29
CA ASN A 41 -3.59 -6.17 15.66
C ASN A 41 -4.96 -6.76 16.05
N ALA A 42 -5.86 -7.01 15.10
CA ALA A 42 -7.04 -7.84 15.36
C ALA A 42 -6.60 -9.32 15.46
N SER A 43 -6.09 -9.65 16.64
CA SER A 43 -5.70 -10.96 17.11
C SER A 43 -6.83 -11.98 16.95
N GLY A 44 -6.47 -13.14 16.38
CA GLY A 44 -7.25 -14.36 16.52
C GLY A 44 -7.39 -15.16 15.24
N ARG A 45 -6.39 -16.01 15.00
CA ARG A 45 -6.31 -17.07 13.98
C ARG A 45 -5.69 -16.57 12.68
N SER A 46 -4.38 -16.82 12.55
CA SER A 46 -3.73 -17.08 11.27
C SER A 46 -4.71 -17.87 10.40
N MET A 47 -5.26 -17.23 9.36
CA MET A 47 -6.32 -17.85 8.56
C MET A 47 -5.75 -18.96 7.67
N VAL A 48 -4.43 -18.95 7.47
CA VAL A 48 -3.64 -19.98 6.79
C VAL A 48 -2.61 -20.53 7.76
N ASP A 49 -2.56 -21.85 7.87
CA ASP A 49 -1.68 -22.55 8.81
C ASP A 49 -0.21 -22.40 8.37
N GLY A 50 0.68 -22.09 9.32
CA GLY A 50 2.10 -21.85 9.06
C GLY A 50 2.48 -20.49 8.46
N PHE A 51 1.52 -19.56 8.28
CA PHE A 51 1.79 -18.22 7.74
C PHE A 51 1.31 -17.10 8.66
N VAL A 52 2.06 -16.00 8.67
CA VAL A 52 1.73 -14.77 9.40
C VAL A 52 1.53 -13.65 8.41
N PHE A 53 0.32 -13.08 8.38
CA PHE A 53 -0.02 -12.00 7.46
C PHE A 53 0.02 -10.63 8.16
N PRO A 54 0.40 -9.55 7.46
CA PRO A 54 0.84 -9.53 6.06
C PRO A 54 2.25 -10.15 5.88
N LEU A 55 2.49 -10.82 4.75
CA LEU A 55 3.79 -11.40 4.43
C LEU A 55 4.80 -10.26 4.22
N THR A 56 5.96 -10.31 4.88
CA THR A 56 6.93 -9.21 4.84
C THR A 56 8.12 -9.49 3.94
N THR A 57 8.39 -10.76 3.63
CA THR A 57 9.53 -11.17 2.81
C THR A 57 9.09 -11.87 1.52
N GLU A 58 9.91 -11.75 0.47
CA GLU A 58 9.73 -12.47 -0.80
C GLU A 58 9.69 -13.99 -0.59
N ALA A 59 10.60 -14.53 0.24
CA ALA A 59 10.65 -15.95 0.55
C ALA A 59 9.34 -16.47 1.18
N ASP A 60 8.64 -15.66 1.97
CA ASP A 60 7.33 -16.05 2.51
C ASP A 60 6.26 -16.15 1.42
N VAL A 61 6.35 -15.32 0.37
CA VAL A 61 5.44 -15.35 -0.79
C VAL A 61 5.66 -16.63 -1.61
N GLU A 62 6.92 -16.95 -1.92
CA GLU A 62 7.26 -18.19 -2.64
C GLU A 62 6.83 -19.44 -1.85
N ARG A 63 7.05 -19.44 -0.52
CA ARG A 63 6.58 -20.54 0.33
C ARG A 63 5.07 -20.65 0.33
N LEU A 64 4.35 -19.53 0.34
CA LEU A 64 2.89 -19.54 0.28
C LEU A 64 2.40 -20.10 -1.06
N GLU A 65 3.02 -19.71 -2.17
CA GLU A 65 2.68 -20.22 -3.50
C GLU A 65 2.88 -21.74 -3.58
N ALA A 66 4.05 -22.23 -3.18
CA ALA A 66 4.36 -23.67 -3.15
C ALA A 66 3.40 -24.44 -2.21
N ALA A 67 3.04 -23.86 -1.07
CA ALA A 67 2.13 -24.47 -0.11
C ALA A 67 0.68 -24.51 -0.61
N VAL A 68 0.23 -23.48 -1.34
CA VAL A 68 -1.10 -23.43 -1.96
C VAL A 68 -1.22 -24.41 -3.12
N ASP A 69 -0.13 -24.62 -3.87
CA ASP A 69 -0.09 -25.60 -4.96
C ASP A 69 -0.08 -27.04 -4.44
N SER A 70 0.74 -27.31 -3.42
CA SER A 70 0.89 -28.66 -2.85
C SER A 70 -0.26 -29.09 -1.93
N SER A 71 -0.93 -28.15 -1.24
CA SER A 71 -1.95 -28.47 -0.23
C SER A 71 -3.30 -27.80 -0.51
N ALA A 72 -4.30 -28.64 -0.81
CA ALA A 72 -5.69 -28.19 -0.97
C ALA A 72 -6.30 -27.58 0.31
N THR A 73 -5.74 -27.89 1.49
CA THR A 73 -6.16 -27.30 2.77
C THR A 73 -5.66 -25.86 2.89
N ILE A 74 -4.37 -25.64 2.62
CA ILE A 74 -3.75 -24.31 2.63
C ILE A 74 -4.40 -23.42 1.55
N LYS A 75 -4.67 -23.99 0.36
CA LYS A 75 -5.41 -23.29 -0.69
C LYS A 75 -6.79 -22.82 -0.24
N ARG A 76 -7.57 -23.67 0.43
CA ARG A 76 -8.91 -23.29 0.95
C ARG A 76 -8.81 -22.20 2.00
N GLN A 77 -7.85 -22.33 2.93
CA GLN A 77 -7.57 -21.33 3.95
C GLN A 77 -7.19 -19.98 3.34
N TYR A 78 -6.32 -19.97 2.32
CA TYR A 78 -5.93 -18.77 1.62
C TYR A 78 -7.11 -18.13 0.87
N ILE A 79 -7.96 -18.92 0.20
CA ILE A 79 -9.19 -18.41 -0.43
C ILE A 79 -10.13 -17.79 0.61
N GLN A 80 -10.24 -18.39 1.80
CA GLN A 80 -11.06 -17.84 2.88
C GLN A 80 -10.49 -16.50 3.38
N LEU A 81 -9.18 -16.38 3.49
CA LEU A 81 -8.50 -15.10 3.80
C LEU A 81 -8.81 -14.05 2.74
N LEU A 82 -8.71 -14.38 1.46
CA LEU A 82 -9.04 -13.47 0.36
C LEU A 82 -10.50 -13.02 0.42
N LYS A 83 -11.44 -13.93 0.70
CA LYS A 83 -12.87 -13.60 0.87
C LYS A 83 -13.12 -12.69 2.07
N ALA A 84 -12.43 -12.91 3.18
CA ALA A 84 -12.56 -12.07 4.37
C ALA A 84 -11.96 -10.67 4.19
N LYS A 85 -10.86 -10.58 3.43
CA LYS A 85 -10.12 -9.33 3.21
C LYS A 85 -10.61 -8.51 2.01
N LYS A 86 -11.43 -9.08 1.11
CA LYS A 86 -12.01 -8.38 -0.05
C LYS A 86 -13.45 -7.91 0.22
N PRO A 87 -13.68 -6.63 0.54
CA PRO A 87 -15.02 -6.04 0.47
C PRO A 87 -15.54 -6.09 -0.97
N LYS A 88 -16.85 -6.23 -1.15
CA LYS A 88 -17.50 -6.33 -2.48
C LYS A 88 -17.24 -5.14 -3.40
N HIS A 89 -16.79 -4.01 -2.84
CA HIS A 89 -16.60 -2.74 -3.55
C HIS A 89 -15.12 -2.37 -3.77
N ILE A 90 -14.17 -3.25 -3.41
CA ILE A 90 -12.73 -2.99 -3.53
C ILE A 90 -12.12 -3.90 -4.59
N ASP A 91 -11.27 -3.33 -5.43
CA ASP A 91 -10.52 -4.07 -6.44
C ASP A 91 -9.47 -4.98 -5.80
N LEU A 92 -9.11 -6.06 -6.49
CA LEU A 92 -8.13 -7.01 -5.96
C LEU A 92 -6.81 -6.33 -5.64
N VAL A 93 -6.38 -5.39 -6.47
CA VAL A 93 -5.12 -4.63 -6.34
C VAL A 93 -5.04 -3.91 -4.99
N ASP A 94 -6.14 -3.30 -4.54
CA ASP A 94 -6.20 -2.57 -3.27
C ASP A 94 -6.18 -3.48 -2.04
N CYS A 95 -6.44 -4.79 -2.23
CA CYS A 95 -6.37 -5.79 -1.18
C CYS A 95 -4.94 -6.35 -1.01
N PHE A 96 -4.05 -6.22 -2.00
CA PHE A 96 -2.67 -6.72 -1.90
C PHE A 96 -1.90 -6.13 -0.71
N PRO A 97 -1.94 -4.82 -0.43
CA PRO A 97 -1.26 -4.23 0.72
C PRO A 97 -1.74 -4.76 2.09
N MET A 98 -2.90 -5.43 2.14
CA MET A 98 -3.45 -6.04 3.35
C MET A 98 -2.95 -7.47 3.59
N ILE A 99 -2.31 -8.08 2.59
CA ILE A 99 -1.89 -9.48 2.56
C ILE A 99 -0.37 -9.58 2.37
N PHE A 100 0.19 -8.68 1.57
CA PHE A 100 1.60 -8.58 1.25
C PHE A 100 2.10 -7.19 1.67
N GLY A 101 3.12 -7.18 2.52
CA GLY A 101 3.85 -5.96 2.86
C GLY A 101 4.66 -5.47 1.67
N SER A 102 4.90 -4.16 1.59
CA SER A 102 5.58 -3.54 0.45
C SER A 102 6.90 -4.24 0.10
N SER A 103 7.73 -4.58 1.10
CA SER A 103 9.01 -5.26 0.90
C SER A 103 8.90 -6.66 0.31
N SER A 104 7.81 -7.40 0.58
CA SER A 104 7.58 -8.72 -0.03
C SER A 104 7.22 -8.64 -1.51
N MET A 105 6.69 -7.50 -1.97
CA MET A 105 6.27 -7.28 -3.35
C MET A 105 7.30 -6.53 -4.19
N GLU A 106 8.40 -6.04 -3.60
CA GLU A 106 9.42 -5.26 -4.33
C GLU A 106 10.01 -6.03 -5.52
N ALA A 107 10.27 -7.33 -5.36
CA ALA A 107 10.80 -8.19 -6.42
C ALA A 107 9.80 -8.44 -7.57
N TYR A 108 8.49 -8.38 -7.27
CA TYR A 108 7.41 -8.65 -8.21
C TYR A 108 6.79 -7.38 -8.81
N THR A 109 7.10 -6.22 -8.24
CA THR A 109 6.62 -4.93 -8.74
C THR A 109 7.41 -4.58 -9.99
N TRP A 110 6.73 -4.56 -11.13
CA TRP A 110 7.32 -4.12 -12.40
C TRP A 110 7.68 -2.63 -12.31
N SER A 111 8.91 -2.34 -11.90
CA SER A 111 9.51 -1.00 -11.94
C SER A 111 9.91 -0.68 -13.38
N GLY A 112 8.93 -0.64 -14.28
CA GLY A 112 9.08 -0.30 -15.70
C GLY A 112 9.64 1.11 -15.96
N CYS A 113 9.87 1.91 -14.90
CA CYS A 113 10.60 3.17 -14.97
C CYS A 113 11.59 3.27 -13.80
N ARG A 114 12.89 3.14 -14.12
CA ARG A 114 14.07 3.61 -13.38
C ARG A 114 14.68 2.72 -12.28
N ILE A 115 15.15 1.52 -12.62
CA ILE A 115 16.36 0.98 -11.97
C ILE A 115 17.33 0.44 -13.03
N SER A 116 17.99 1.37 -13.72
CA SER A 116 19.24 1.12 -14.45
C SER A 116 20.39 0.92 -13.45
N LYS A 117 20.41 -0.18 -12.68
CA LYS A 117 21.56 -0.45 -11.80
C LYS A 117 22.07 -1.89 -11.76
N PHE A 118 21.49 -2.84 -12.47
CA PHE A 118 22.06 -4.19 -12.54
C PHE A 118 22.24 -4.65 -13.99
N PRO A 119 23.48 -4.91 -14.45
CA PRO A 119 23.71 -5.54 -15.75
C PRO A 119 23.18 -6.97 -15.70
N LYS A 120 22.22 -7.28 -16.57
CA LYS A 120 21.63 -8.62 -16.69
C LYS A 120 22.65 -9.56 -17.33
N LYS A 121 22.88 -10.72 -16.71
CA LYS A 121 23.74 -11.79 -17.23
C LYS A 121 23.09 -12.39 -18.49
N ALA A 122 23.82 -12.41 -19.61
CA ALA A 122 23.34 -13.02 -20.85
C ALA A 122 23.22 -14.55 -20.68
N MET A 123 22.09 -15.13 -21.14
CA MET A 123 21.96 -16.58 -21.31
C MET A 123 22.82 -17.02 -22.51
N LYS A 124 23.61 -18.08 -22.32
CA LYS A 124 24.30 -18.77 -23.43
C LYS A 124 23.30 -19.69 -24.12
N ASN A 125 23.29 -19.66 -25.45
CA ASN A 125 22.64 -20.68 -26.29
C ASN A 125 23.41 -22.00 -26.23
#